data_AF-A0A948D9B5-F1
#
_entry.id   AF-A0A948D9B5-F1
#
_cell.length_a   1.000
_cell.length_b   1.000
_cell.length_c   1.000
_cell.angle_alpha   90.00
_cell.angle_beta   90.00
_cell.angle_gamma   90.00
#
_symmetry.space_group_name_H-M   'P 1'
#
loop_
_entity.id
_entity.type
_entity.pdbx_description
1 polymer ?
#
loop_
_entity_poly.entity_id
_entity_poly.type
_entity_poly.pdbx_seq_one_letter_code
_entity_poly.pdbx_strand_id
1 'polypeptide(L)'
;MKKILFKKAVVLAMALFVLTPVLAFSLPALAEDLDPWGGKKEDVKTSTGLTERDPREIAASIINVILGFLGIVAVIIILLGGFKWMTAGGDEEKAGEARKLITSGIIGLIIIIAAFAIATFVLDSLLKATAE
;
A
#
# COMPACT_ATOMS: atom_id res chain seq x y z
N MET A 1 14.43 -25.50 -14.40
CA MET A 1 13.97 -25.80 -13.02
C MET A 1 14.22 -24.65 -12.03
N LYS A 2 15.41 -24.03 -11.97
CA LYS A 2 15.72 -22.90 -11.06
C LYS A 2 14.78 -21.68 -11.17
N LYS A 3 14.29 -21.34 -12.38
CA LYS A 3 13.38 -20.20 -12.58
C LYS A 3 11.96 -20.42 -12.01
N ILE A 4 11.50 -21.67 -11.96
CA ILE A 4 10.19 -22.04 -11.38
C ILE A 4 10.29 -22.08 -9.85
N LEU A 5 11.42 -22.56 -9.32
CA LEU A 5 11.73 -22.51 -7.90
C LEU A 5 11.86 -21.06 -7.41
N PHE A 6 12.51 -20.18 -8.18
CA PHE A 6 12.62 -18.75 -7.85
C PHE A 6 11.26 -18.04 -7.90
N LYS A 7 10.42 -18.30 -8.91
CA LYS A 7 9.05 -17.75 -8.96
C LYS A 7 8.20 -18.21 -7.78
N LYS A 8 8.27 -19.49 -7.40
CA LYS A 8 7.55 -20.01 -6.22
C LYS A 8 8.09 -19.44 -4.90
N ALA A 9 9.40 -19.26 -4.78
CA ALA A 9 10.02 -18.62 -3.62
C ALA A 9 9.63 -17.14 -3.49
N VAL A 10 9.58 -16.41 -4.60
CA VAL A 10 9.11 -15.01 -4.63
C VAL A 10 7.63 -14.94 -4.26
N VAL A 11 6.79 -15.83 -4.78
CA VAL A 11 5.35 -15.88 -4.44
C VAL A 11 5.13 -16.30 -2.98
N LEU A 12 5.93 -17.23 -2.45
CA LEU A 12 5.87 -17.64 -1.04
C LEU A 12 6.36 -16.52 -0.11
N ALA A 13 7.42 -15.80 -0.48
CA ALA A 13 7.93 -14.65 0.27
C ALA A 13 6.95 -13.47 0.23
N MET A 14 6.30 -13.22 -0.91
CA MET A 14 5.19 -12.27 -1.00
C MET A 14 4.03 -12.71 -0.11
N ALA A 15 3.63 -13.97 -0.16
CA ALA A 15 2.55 -14.49 0.69
C ALA A 15 2.89 -14.35 2.18
N LEU A 16 4.14 -14.61 2.58
CA LEU A 16 4.60 -14.47 3.96
C LEU A 16 4.68 -13.00 4.42
N PHE A 17 5.16 -12.10 3.53
CA PHE A 17 5.25 -10.66 3.78
C PHE A 17 3.87 -9.97 3.79
N VAL A 18 2.89 -10.55 3.09
CA VAL A 18 1.49 -10.10 3.12
C VAL A 18 0.76 -10.68 4.32
N LEU A 19 1.16 -11.85 4.81
CA LEU A 19 0.61 -12.44 6.03
C LEU A 19 1.08 -11.73 7.31
N THR A 20 2.29 -11.16 7.32
CA THR A 20 2.82 -10.40 8.46
C THR A 20 1.97 -9.20 8.89
N PRO A 21 1.50 -8.30 8.00
CA PRO A 21 0.58 -7.24 8.40
C PRO A 21 -0.82 -7.76 8.76
N VAL A 22 -1.27 -8.89 8.20
CA VAL A 22 -2.56 -9.51 8.55
C VAL A 22 -2.56 -10.06 9.99
N LEU A 23 -1.45 -10.66 10.42
CA LEU A 23 -1.27 -11.10 11.81
C LEU A 23 -1.09 -9.92 12.78
N ALA A 24 -0.43 -8.84 12.35
CA ALA A 24 -0.28 -7.62 13.14
C ALA A 24 -1.62 -6.92 13.43
N PHE A 25 -2.61 -7.06 12.55
CA PHE A 25 -3.98 -6.54 12.78
C PHE A 25 -4.72 -7.19 13.97
N SER A 26 -4.27 -8.36 14.42
CA SER A 26 -4.90 -9.11 15.53
C SER A 26 -4.31 -8.83 16.91
N LEU A 27 -3.13 -8.22 16.97
CA LEU A 27 -2.47 -7.83 18.23
C LEU A 27 -2.65 -6.32 18.41
N PRO A 28 -2.85 -5.81 19.64
CA PRO A 28 -2.72 -4.38 19.88
C PRO A 28 -1.29 -3.99 19.48
N ALA A 29 -1.18 -3.32 18.34
CA ALA A 29 0.08 -2.90 17.78
C ALA A 29 0.76 -1.95 18.78
N LEU A 30 1.96 -2.30 19.21
CA LEU A 30 2.97 -1.35 19.64
C LEU A 30 3.43 -0.62 18.36
N ALA A 31 2.51 0.12 17.75
CA ALA A 31 2.80 1.06 16.70
C ALA A 31 3.28 2.32 17.41
N GLU A 32 4.58 2.58 17.34
CA GLU A 32 5.07 3.93 17.59
C GLU A 32 4.36 4.83 16.58
N ASP A 33 3.51 5.72 17.08
CA ASP A 33 2.60 6.57 16.31
C ASP A 33 3.44 7.62 15.54
N LEU A 34 4.07 7.16 14.46
CA LEU A 34 4.82 7.98 13.53
C LEU A 34 3.87 8.41 12.42
N ASP A 35 3.67 9.72 12.30
CA ASP A 35 3.05 10.35 11.15
C ASP A 35 3.68 9.85 9.84
N PRO A 36 2.94 9.88 8.72
CA PRO A 36 3.47 9.54 7.38
C PRO A 36 4.74 10.31 6.96
N TRP A 37 5.14 11.35 7.71
CA TRP A 37 6.36 12.15 7.53
C TRP A 37 7.43 11.96 8.62
N GLY A 38 7.32 10.94 9.47
CA GLY A 38 8.31 10.65 10.52
C GLY A 38 8.27 11.59 11.73
N GLY A 39 7.17 12.35 11.88
CA GLY A 39 6.86 13.06 13.12
C GLY A 39 6.24 12.11 14.13
N LYS A 40 6.62 12.19 15.39
CA LYS A 40 5.93 11.47 16.48
C LYS A 40 4.62 12.21 16.73
N LYS A 41 3.47 11.55 16.57
CA LYS A 41 2.19 12.10 17.01
C LYS A 41 2.20 12.11 18.52
N GLU A 42 2.31 13.29 19.11
CA GLU A 42 2.09 13.44 20.54
C GLU A 42 0.69 12.94 20.88
N ASP A 43 0.63 12.12 21.92
CA ASP A 43 -0.54 11.38 22.37
C ASP A 43 -1.72 12.30 22.70
N VAL A 44 -2.59 12.58 21.73
CA VAL A 44 -3.97 13.05 22.03
C VAL A 44 -4.84 11.86 22.44
N LYS A 45 -4.28 10.92 23.20
CA LYS A 45 -4.95 9.72 23.72
C LYS A 45 -4.73 9.47 25.20
N THR A 46 -3.96 10.30 25.89
CA THR A 46 -3.70 10.12 27.33
C THR A 46 -4.60 10.99 28.21
N SER A 47 -5.81 11.34 27.76
CA SER A 47 -6.79 12.04 28.62
C SER A 47 -8.20 11.47 28.59
N THR A 48 -8.47 10.42 27.83
CA THR A 48 -9.72 9.66 28.00
C THR A 48 -9.37 8.18 28.01
N GLY A 49 -9.39 7.57 29.20
CA GLY A 49 -9.10 6.15 29.44
C GLY A 49 -10.15 5.22 28.84
N LEU A 50 -10.37 5.32 27.54
CA LEU A 50 -11.36 4.56 26.80
C LEU A 50 -10.60 3.52 25.99
N THR A 51 -10.75 2.28 26.43
CA THR A 51 -10.49 1.08 25.61
C THR A 51 -11.55 1.03 24.50
N GLU A 52 -11.58 2.04 23.65
CA GLU A 52 -12.52 2.17 22.55
C GLU A 52 -11.69 2.72 21.39
N ARG A 53 -11.16 1.79 20.60
CA ARG A 53 -10.44 2.15 19.36
C ARG A 53 -11.40 2.99 18.53
N ASP A 54 -11.14 4.29 18.46
CA ASP A 54 -11.86 5.21 17.58
C ASP A 54 -12.03 4.53 16.21
N PRO A 55 -13.26 4.43 15.68
CA PRO A 55 -13.50 3.85 14.35
C PRO A 55 -12.62 4.49 13.26
N ARG A 56 -12.19 5.73 13.49
CA ARG A 56 -11.24 6.49 12.67
C ARG A 56 -9.84 5.89 12.63
N GLU A 57 -9.30 5.43 13.75
CA GLU A 57 -7.98 4.79 13.78
C GLU A 57 -8.01 3.41 13.13
N ILE A 58 -9.11 2.69 13.33
CA ILE A 58 -9.33 1.42 12.64
C ILE A 58 -9.39 1.67 11.13
N ALA A 59 -10.14 2.68 10.67
CA ALA A 59 -10.21 3.05 9.26
C ALA A 59 -8.86 3.50 8.69
N ALA A 60 -8.13 4.38 9.37
CA ALA A 60 -6.82 4.86 8.95
C ALA A 60 -5.78 3.75 8.87
N SER A 61 -5.79 2.83 9.85
CA SER A 61 -4.92 1.66 9.86
C SER A 61 -5.23 0.72 8.68
N ILE A 62 -6.51 0.46 8.41
CA ILE A 62 -6.95 -0.37 7.28
C ILE A 62 -6.51 0.27 5.95
N ILE A 63 -6.73 1.56 5.79
CA ILE A 63 -6.35 2.31 4.59
C ILE A 63 -4.83 2.25 4.37
N ASN A 64 -4.02 2.47 5.39
CA ASN A 64 -2.56 2.42 5.29
C ASN A 64 -2.04 1.04 4.89
N VAL A 65 -2.60 -0.04 5.45
CA VAL A 65 -2.19 -1.40 5.09
C VAL A 65 -2.61 -1.76 3.66
N ILE A 66 -3.83 -1.38 3.25
CA ILE A 66 -4.30 -1.60 1.88
C ILE A 66 -3.46 -0.80 0.89
N LEU A 67 -3.18 0.47 1.16
CA LEU A 67 -2.36 1.33 0.29
C LEU A 67 -0.92 0.83 0.18
N GLY A 68 -0.31 0.41 1.30
CA GLY A 68 1.02 -0.20 1.29
C GLY A 68 1.07 -1.48 0.46
N PHE A 69 0.08 -2.35 0.62
CA PHE A 69 -0.05 -3.57 -0.17
C PHE A 69 -0.23 -3.29 -1.67
N LEU A 70 -1.15 -2.38 -2.02
CA LEU A 70 -1.39 -1.96 -3.40
C LEU A 70 -0.14 -1.32 -4.04
N GLY A 71 0.60 -0.50 -3.28
CA GLY A 71 1.83 0.13 -3.75
C GLY A 71 2.88 -0.90 -4.14
N ILE A 72 3.09 -1.93 -3.32
CA ILE A 72 4.02 -3.03 -3.63
C ILE A 72 3.59 -3.78 -4.90
N VAL A 73 2.30 -4.11 -5.01
CA VAL A 73 1.76 -4.80 -6.20
C VAL A 73 1.95 -3.95 -7.46
N ALA A 74 1.70 -2.65 -7.39
CA ALA A 74 1.90 -1.74 -8.52
C ALA A 74 3.36 -1.72 -9.00
N VAL A 75 4.33 -1.66 -8.08
CA VAL A 75 5.77 -1.71 -8.42
C VAL A 75 6.13 -3.04 -9.10
N ILE A 76 5.59 -4.17 -8.63
CA ILE A 76 5.85 -5.49 -9.24
C ILE A 76 5.33 -5.54 -10.68
N ILE A 77 4.13 -5.01 -10.95
CA ILE A 77 3.54 -4.97 -12.29
C ILE A 77 4.41 -4.12 -13.23
N ILE A 78 4.87 -2.95 -12.77
CA ILE A 78 5.76 -2.09 -13.55
C ILE A 78 7.09 -2.80 -13.85
N LEU A 79 7.68 -3.49 -12.87
CA LEU A 79 8.91 -4.26 -13.08
C LEU A 79 8.73 -5.41 -14.08
N LEU A 80 7.61 -6.13 -14.03
CA LEU A 80 7.30 -7.20 -14.99
C LEU A 80 7.11 -6.64 -16.40
N GLY A 81 6.43 -5.49 -16.53
CA GLY A 81 6.30 -4.77 -17.81
C GLY A 81 7.66 -4.29 -18.34
N GLY A 82 8.50 -3.72 -17.48
CA GLY A 82 9.85 -3.27 -17.82
C GLY A 82 10.75 -4.43 -18.27
N PHE A 83 10.70 -5.56 -17.57
CA PHE A 83 11.47 -6.74 -17.94
C PHE A 83 11.00 -7.34 -19.27
N LYS A 84 9.69 -7.35 -19.53
CA LYS A 84 9.12 -7.77 -20.81
C LYS A 84 9.53 -6.83 -21.95
N TRP A 85 9.64 -5.53 -21.68
CA TRP A 85 10.11 -4.54 -22.66
C TRP A 85 11.60 -4.72 -22.99
N MET A 86 12.45 -4.91 -21.97
CA MET A 86 13.88 -5.16 -22.17
C MET A 86 14.18 -6.47 -22.91
N THR A 87 13.31 -7.48 -22.77
CA THR A 87 13.49 -8.80 -23.40
C THR A 87 12.82 -8.94 -24.78
N ALA A 88 12.13 -7.89 -25.26
CA ALA A 88 11.43 -7.93 -26.55
C ALA A 88 12.37 -8.00 -27.76
N GLY A 89 13.64 -7.59 -27.63
CA GLY A 89 14.69 -7.84 -28.64
C GLY A 89 14.40 -7.29 -30.05
N GLY A 90 13.56 -6.26 -30.18
CA GLY A 90 13.17 -5.66 -31.47
C GLY A 90 11.82 -6.15 -32.04
N ASP A 91 11.15 -7.09 -31.37
CA ASP A 91 9.79 -7.51 -31.70
C ASP A 91 8.79 -6.42 -31.29
N GLU A 92 8.19 -5.73 -32.28
CA GLU A 92 7.25 -4.62 -32.04
C GLU A 92 6.00 -5.04 -31.28
N GLU A 93 5.53 -6.28 -31.47
CA GLU A 93 4.32 -6.77 -30.81
C GLU A 93 4.57 -6.93 -29.31
N LYS A 94 5.69 -7.56 -28.94
CA LYS A 94 6.09 -7.72 -27.53
C LYS A 94 6.44 -6.39 -26.88
N ALA A 95 7.05 -5.46 -27.62
CA ALA A 95 7.35 -4.14 -27.13
C ALA A 95 6.06 -3.32 -26.89
N GLY A 96 5.07 -3.42 -27.78
CA GLY A 96 3.77 -2.78 -27.65
C GLY A 96 2.98 -3.31 -26.44
N GLU A 97 2.97 -4.62 -26.25
CA GLU A 97 2.31 -5.26 -25.11
C GLU A 97 2.97 -4.87 -23.78
N ALA A 98 4.30 -4.84 -23.73
CA ALA A 98 5.06 -4.43 -22.55
C ALA A 98 4.80 -2.96 -22.18
N ARG A 99 4.74 -2.06 -23.18
CA ARG A 99 4.39 -0.65 -22.98
C ARG A 99 2.98 -0.50 -22.40
N LYS A 100 2.00 -1.22 -22.96
CA LYS A 100 0.62 -1.21 -22.43
C LYS A 100 0.58 -1.65 -20.96
N LEU A 101 1.36 -2.65 -20.60
CA LEU A 101 1.47 -3.16 -19.24
C LEU A 101 2.10 -2.13 -18.29
N ILE A 102 3.17 -1.46 -18.71
CA ILE A 102 3.80 -0.36 -17.94
C ILE A 102 2.82 0.80 -17.77
N THR A 103 2.15 1.24 -18.84
CA THR A 103 1.18 2.34 -18.77
C THR A 103 0.03 2.00 -17.81
N SER A 104 -0.49 0.77 -17.85
CA SER A 104 -1.52 0.32 -16.91
C SER A 104 -1.04 0.32 -15.45
N GLY A 105 0.22 -0.04 -15.20
CA GLY A 105 0.84 0.02 -13.88
C GLY A 105 1.01 1.46 -13.37
N ILE A 106 1.42 2.38 -14.24
CA ILE A 106 1.53 3.81 -13.91
C ILE A 106 0.17 4.40 -13.55
N ILE A 107 -0.87 4.09 -14.33
CA ILE A 107 -2.24 4.54 -14.04
C ILE A 107 -2.70 4.01 -12.67
N GLY A 108 -2.43 2.73 -12.38
CA GLY A 108 -2.72 2.15 -11.07
C GLY A 108 -2.02 2.89 -9.93
N LEU A 109 -0.75 3.27 -10.11
CA LEU A 109 -0.01 4.05 -9.11
C LEU A 109 -0.61 5.43 -8.87
N ILE A 110 -1.03 6.12 -9.93
CA ILE A 110 -1.71 7.43 -9.83
C ILE A 110 -3.01 7.30 -9.03
N ILE A 111 -3.81 6.26 -9.29
CA ILE A 111 -5.06 6.02 -8.58
C ILE A 111 -4.82 5.79 -7.08
N ILE A 112 -3.77 5.05 -6.71
CA ILE A 112 -3.41 4.80 -5.31
C ILE A 112 -3.09 6.11 -4.59
N ILE A 113 -2.29 6.98 -5.20
CA ILE A 113 -1.93 8.29 -4.63
C ILE A 113 -3.17 9.18 -4.51
N ALA A 114 -4.02 9.20 -5.53
CA ALA A 114 -5.26 9.98 -5.52
C ALA A 114 -6.24 9.49 -4.44
N ALA A 115 -6.38 8.18 -4.27
CA ALA A 115 -7.25 7.60 -3.25
C ALA A 115 -6.79 7.98 -1.84
N PHE A 116 -5.48 7.98 -1.58
CA PHE A 116 -4.94 8.45 -0.30
C PHE A 116 -5.26 9.92 -0.05
N ALA A 117 -5.01 10.80 -1.02
CA ALA A 117 -5.29 12.23 -0.90
C ALA A 117 -6.77 12.52 -0.63
N ILE A 118 -7.68 11.79 -1.29
CA ILE A 118 -9.12 11.91 -1.06
C ILE A 118 -9.49 11.44 0.35
N ALA A 119 -8.94 10.30 0.79
CA ALA A 119 -9.22 9.77 2.12
C ALA A 119 -8.81 10.77 3.21
N THR A 120 -7.58 11.29 3.17
CA THR A 120 -7.11 12.29 4.14
C THR A 120 -7.94 13.56 4.10
N PHE A 121 -8.31 14.04 2.91
CA PHE A 121 -9.16 15.22 2.75
C PHE A 121 -10.54 15.05 3.40
N VAL A 122 -11.18 13.88 3.24
CA VAL A 122 -12.47 13.60 3.86
C VAL A 122 -12.33 13.52 5.38
N LEU A 123 -11.28 12.87 5.89
CA LEU A 123 -11.02 12.79 7.32
C LEU A 123 -10.84 14.19 7.93
N ASP A 124 -10.03 15.04 7.31
CA ASP A 124 -9.79 16.42 7.76
C ASP A 124 -11.05 17.27 7.72
N SER A 125 -11.86 17.10 6.67
CA SER A 125 -13.14 17.81 6.52
C SER A 125 -14.13 17.44 7.64
N LEU A 126 -14.17 16.17 8.03
CA LEU A 126 -15.01 15.69 9.14
C LEU A 126 -14.52 16.18 10.50
N LEU A 127 -13.20 16.25 10.71
CA LEU A 127 -12.61 16.79 11.93
C LEU A 127 -12.97 18.27 12.10
N LYS A 128 -12.84 19.06 11.03
CA LYS A 128 -13.17 20.48 11.05
C LYS A 128 -14.66 20.72 11.34
N ALA A 129 -15.54 19.91 10.76
CA ALA A 129 -16.99 20.06 10.94
C ALA A 129 -17.51 19.62 12.31
N THR A 130 -16.75 18.81 13.07
CA THR A 130 -17.13 18.36 14.42
C THR A 130 -16.46 19.18 15.52
N ALA A 131 -15.46 20.00 15.18
CA ALA A 131 -14.74 20.85 16.12
C ALA A 131 -15.35 22.26 16.30
N GLU A 132 -16.42 22.59 15.54
CA GLU A 132 -17.33 23.71 15.80
C GLU A 132 -18.59 23.24 16.55
#